data_AF-A0A959TJ39-F1
#
_entry.id   AF-A0A959TJ39-F1
#
_cell.length_a   1.000
_cell.length_b   1.000
_cell.length_c   1.000
_cell.angle_alpha   90.00
_cell.angle_beta   90.00
_cell.angle_gamma   90.00
#
_symmetry.space_group_name_H-M   'P 1'
#
loop_
_entity.id
_entity.type
_entity.pdbx_description
1 polymer ?
#
loop_
_entity_poly.entity_id
_entity_poly.type
_entity_poly.pdbx_seq_one_letter_code
_entity_poly.pdbx_strand_id
1 'polypeptide(L)'
;MNSGKASKSKRMARSSFRSVTGMLLVLCLWVVLPACNKEKPTTAIITIQKENGTVIPGAYVRLYANPTFPLGDPSRLTMEKLTDSQGRAEFDYSSFYEQGQAG
;
A
#
# COMPACT_ATOMS: atom_id res chain seq x y z
N MET A 1 -78.80 33.04 9.24
CA MET A 1 -77.72 32.04 9.08
C MET A 1 -76.38 32.71 9.33
N ASN A 2 -75.62 32.24 10.33
CA ASN A 2 -74.39 32.89 10.78
C ASN A 2 -73.15 32.10 10.34
N SER A 3 -72.09 32.85 10.05
CA SER A 3 -70.77 32.42 9.59
C SER A 3 -69.92 31.83 10.74
N GLY A 4 -69.03 30.86 10.47
CA GLY A 4 -68.25 30.19 11.52
C GLY A 4 -67.13 29.24 11.08
N LYS A 5 -66.09 29.84 10.48
CA LYS A 5 -64.67 29.45 10.28
C LYS A 5 -64.10 28.09 10.79
N ALA A 6 -63.41 27.45 9.83
CA ALA A 6 -61.98 27.03 9.83
C ALA A 6 -61.46 25.98 10.84
N SER A 7 -61.19 24.77 10.32
CA SER A 7 -60.20 23.85 10.87
C SER A 7 -58.84 24.08 10.20
N LYS A 8 -57.85 24.57 10.96
CA LYS A 8 -56.43 24.56 10.57
C LYS A 8 -55.70 23.53 11.42
N SER A 9 -55.50 22.32 10.89
CA SER A 9 -54.47 21.41 11.38
C SER A 9 -53.31 21.43 10.38
N LYS A 10 -52.22 22.12 10.77
CA LYS A 10 -50.99 22.20 9.98
C LYS A 10 -50.32 20.84 10.03
N ARG A 11 -50.28 20.12 8.90
CA ARG A 11 -49.38 18.96 8.74
C ARG A 11 -47.95 19.48 8.74
N MET A 12 -47.27 19.26 9.86
CA MET A 12 -45.85 19.55 10.02
C MET A 12 -45.07 18.70 9.01
N ALA A 13 -44.44 19.37 8.04
CA ALA A 13 -43.65 18.76 6.98
C ALA A 13 -42.50 17.94 7.60
N ARG A 14 -42.68 16.61 7.65
CA ARG A 14 -41.64 15.69 8.10
C ARG A 14 -40.66 15.46 6.95
N SER A 15 -39.52 16.12 7.06
CA SER A 15 -38.22 15.42 7.04
C SER A 15 -37.72 14.85 5.71
N SER A 16 -37.81 15.61 4.61
CA SER A 16 -36.93 15.34 3.45
C SER A 16 -35.45 15.64 3.77
N PHE A 17 -35.18 16.44 4.80
CA PHE A 17 -33.84 16.89 5.18
C PHE A 17 -32.97 15.79 5.82
N ARG A 18 -33.57 14.87 6.61
CA ARG A 18 -32.80 13.79 7.27
C ARG A 18 -32.21 12.78 6.28
N SER A 19 -32.86 12.58 5.14
CA SER A 19 -32.43 11.59 4.15
C SER A 19 -31.24 12.09 3.32
N VAL A 20 -31.22 13.38 2.98
CA VAL A 20 -30.12 14.01 2.23
C VAL A 20 -28.84 14.08 3.06
N THR A 21 -28.93 14.40 4.36
CA THR A 21 -27.76 14.42 5.26
C THR A 21 -27.14 13.03 5.43
N GLY A 22 -27.96 11.98 5.49
CA GLY A 22 -27.46 10.60 5.57
C GLY A 22 -26.72 10.15 4.32
N MET A 23 -27.24 10.49 3.13
CA MET A 23 -26.60 10.16 1.85
C MET A 23 -25.27 10.89 1.67
N LEU A 24 -25.19 12.16 2.09
CA LEU A 24 -23.95 12.94 2.06
C LEU A 24 -22.87 12.35 2.99
N LEU A 25 -23.26 11.90 4.19
CA LEU A 25 -22.34 11.25 5.13
C LEU A 25 -21.76 9.94 4.57
N VAL A 26 -22.57 9.12 3.91
CA VAL A 26 -22.11 7.87 3.27
C VAL A 26 -21.14 8.17 2.11
N LEU A 27 -21.42 9.19 1.31
CA LEU A 27 -20.51 9.66 0.24
C LEU A 27 -19.19 10.19 0.80
N CYS A 28 -19.22 10.96 1.89
CA CYS A 28 -18.00 11.45 2.55
C CYS A 28 -17.16 10.31 3.14
N LEU A 29 -17.79 9.25 3.67
CA LEU A 29 -17.09 8.09 4.22
C LEU A 29 -16.34 7.29 3.13
N TRP A 30 -16.77 7.33 1.87
CA TRP A 30 -16.03 6.70 0.77
C TRP A 30 -14.73 7.42 0.38
N VAL A 31 -14.64 8.73 0.62
CA VAL A 31 -13.43 9.51 0.27
C VAL A 31 -12.31 9.31 1.29
N VAL A 32 -12.62 8.87 2.51
CA VAL A 32 -11.65 8.62 3.60
C VAL A 32 -11.19 7.17 3.73
N LEU A 33 -11.50 6.32 2.75
CA LEU A 33 -10.94 4.96 2.64
C LEU A 33 -9.76 4.84 1.65
N PRO A 34 -8.80 5.80 1.50
CA PRO A 34 -7.53 5.40 0.92
C PRO A 34 -6.90 4.46 1.93
N ALA A 35 -7.06 3.15 1.69
CA ALA A 35 -6.41 2.10 2.44
C ALA A 35 -4.93 2.47 2.54
N CYS A 36 -4.52 2.93 3.73
CA CYS A 36 -3.17 3.44 3.99
C CYS A 36 -2.22 2.25 4.20
N ASN A 37 -2.23 1.34 3.24
CA ASN A 37 -1.36 0.20 3.19
C ASN A 37 -0.42 0.37 2.01
N LYS A 38 0.58 1.24 2.20
CA LYS A 38 1.68 1.33 1.25
C LYS A 38 2.67 0.23 1.62
N GLU A 39 2.67 -0.84 0.83
CA GLU A 39 3.80 -1.77 0.82
C GLU A 39 5.07 -0.96 0.57
N LYS A 40 6.04 -1.07 1.48
CA LYS A 40 7.34 -0.43 1.29
C LYS A 40 8.11 -1.31 0.30
N PRO A 41 8.72 -0.74 -0.75
CA PRO A 41 9.56 -1.52 -1.64
C PRO A 41 10.71 -2.11 -0.83
N THR A 42 10.96 -3.39 -1.04
CA THR A 42 12.07 -4.11 -0.43
C THR A 42 13.13 -4.34 -1.51
N THR A 43 14.15 -3.48 -1.48
CA THR A 43 15.17 -3.40 -2.53
C THR A 43 16.56 -3.52 -1.92
N ALA A 44 17.39 -4.42 -2.44
CA ALA A 44 18.81 -4.51 -2.12
C ALA A 44 19.66 -3.97 -3.27
N ILE A 45 20.60 -3.08 -2.95
CA ILE A 45 21.58 -2.56 -3.90
C ILE A 45 22.95 -3.09 -3.49
N ILE A 46 23.49 -4.02 -4.27
CA ILE A 46 24.81 -4.59 -4.05
C ILE A 46 25.81 -3.84 -4.91
N THR A 47 26.84 -3.26 -4.30
CA THR A 47 27.93 -2.58 -5.01
C THR A 47 29.20 -3.42 -4.93
N ILE A 48 29.77 -3.77 -6.08
CA ILE A 48 31.02 -4.54 -6.16
C ILE A 48 32.16 -3.60 -6.51
N GLN A 49 33.15 -3.53 -5.61
CA GLN A 49 34.32 -2.69 -5.76
C GLN A 49 35.59 -3.39 -5.24
N LYS A 50 36.74 -2.98 -5.76
CA LYS A 50 38.05 -3.37 -5.24
C LYS A 50 38.38 -2.62 -3.94
N GLU A 51 39.44 -3.04 -3.24
CA GLU A 51 39.93 -2.37 -2.03
C GLU A 51 40.28 -0.89 -2.24
N ASN A 52 40.72 -0.53 -3.45
CA ASN A 52 41.02 0.86 -3.81
C ASN A 52 39.78 1.69 -4.20
N GLY A 53 38.57 1.16 -4.04
CA GLY A 53 37.30 1.85 -4.36
C GLY A 53 36.90 1.81 -5.84
N THR A 54 37.67 1.16 -6.73
CA THR A 54 37.28 1.01 -8.15
C THR A 54 36.11 0.05 -8.28
N VAL A 55 35.00 0.49 -8.87
CA VAL A 55 33.81 -0.34 -9.12
C VAL A 55 34.05 -1.35 -10.24
N ILE A 56 33.39 -2.51 -10.14
CA ILE A 56 33.53 -3.61 -11.11
C ILE A 56 32.20 -3.79 -11.86
N PRO A 57 32.09 -3.32 -13.12
CA PRO A 57 30.95 -3.61 -13.97
C PRO A 57 30.98 -5.05 -14.49
N GLY A 58 29.82 -5.62 -14.82
CA GLY A 58 29.70 -6.98 -15.37
C GLY A 58 30.03 -8.11 -14.38
N ALA A 59 30.12 -7.82 -13.09
CA ALA A 59 30.28 -8.84 -12.06
C ALA A 59 28.97 -9.61 -11.87
N TYR A 60 29.06 -10.93 -11.76
CA TYR A 60 27.92 -11.81 -11.50
C TYR A 60 27.54 -11.79 -10.02
N VAL A 61 26.28 -11.45 -9.74
CA VAL A 61 25.75 -11.38 -8.38
C VAL A 61 24.52 -12.27 -8.28
N ARG A 62 24.50 -13.14 -7.27
CA ARG A 62 23.37 -14.02 -6.93
C ARG A 62 22.89 -13.72 -5.51
N LEU A 63 21.66 -13.25 -5.38
CA LEU A 63 20.96 -13.05 -4.12
C LEU A 63 20.13 -14.31 -3.81
N TYR A 64 20.27 -14.88 -2.61
CA TYR A 64 19.48 -16.04 -2.19
C TYR A 64 19.11 -15.98 -0.70
N ALA A 65 18.02 -16.65 -0.31
CA ALA A 65 17.60 -16.74 1.09
C ALA A 65 18.53 -17.67 1.90
N ASN A 66 18.89 -17.24 3.11
CA ASN A 66 19.60 -18.06 4.10
C ASN A 66 18.74 -18.20 5.38
N PRO A 67 17.78 -19.14 5.42
CA PRO A 67 16.87 -19.29 6.54
C PRO A 67 17.54 -19.90 7.79
N THR A 68 17.27 -19.34 8.97
CA THR A 68 17.59 -19.96 10.27
C THR A 68 16.45 -20.86 10.75
N PHE A 69 16.79 -21.93 11.49
CA PHE A 69 15.85 -22.96 11.96
C PHE A 69 14.78 -22.42 12.94
N PRO A 70 13.52 -22.92 12.92
CA PRO A 70 12.97 -23.94 12.03
C PRO A 70 12.49 -23.39 10.67
N LEU A 71 13.15 -23.92 9.63
CA LEU A 71 12.82 -24.07 8.20
C LEU A 71 11.87 -23.05 7.55
N GLY A 72 12.43 -21.95 7.04
CA GLY A 72 11.89 -21.30 5.84
C GLY A 72 12.38 -22.01 4.57
N ASP A 73 11.61 -21.95 3.48
CA ASP A 73 12.03 -22.47 2.18
C ASP A 73 13.22 -21.66 1.63
N PRO A 74 14.41 -22.26 1.44
CA PRO A 74 15.58 -21.56 0.90
C PRO A 74 15.41 -21.16 -0.57
N SER A 75 14.49 -21.80 -1.31
CA SER A 75 14.19 -21.46 -2.70
C SER A 75 13.27 -20.25 -2.85
N ARG A 76 12.72 -19.73 -1.73
CA ARG A 76 11.79 -18.59 -1.72
C ARG A 76 12.36 -17.31 -2.32
N LEU A 77 13.67 -17.15 -2.34
CA LEU A 77 14.33 -15.99 -2.93
C LEU A 77 15.60 -16.48 -3.62
N THR A 78 15.63 -16.38 -4.94
CA THR A 78 16.83 -16.55 -5.76
C THR A 78 16.74 -15.59 -6.93
N MET A 79 17.69 -14.65 -7.02
CA MET A 79 17.75 -13.67 -8.09
C MET A 79 19.19 -13.49 -8.54
N GLU A 80 19.39 -13.25 -9.83
CA GLU A 80 20.71 -13.17 -10.44
C GLU A 80 20.77 -11.96 -11.35
N LYS A 81 21.86 -11.19 -11.27
CA LYS A 81 22.05 -9.99 -12.06
C LYS A 81 23.54 -9.70 -12.26
N LEU A 82 23.88 -9.10 -13.39
CA LEU A 82 25.20 -8.52 -13.62
C LEU A 82 25.22 -7.08 -13.10
N THR A 83 26.35 -6.66 -12.56
CA THR A 83 26.52 -5.26 -12.15
C THR A 83 26.53 -4.31 -13.35
N ASP A 84 25.94 -3.13 -13.17
CA ASP A 84 25.90 -2.06 -14.15
C ASP A 84 27.25 -1.31 -14.29
N SER A 85 27.27 -0.22 -15.05
CA SER A 85 28.47 0.61 -15.25
C SER A 85 29.01 1.26 -13.97
N GLN A 86 28.21 1.32 -12.90
CA GLN A 86 28.59 1.81 -11.58
C GLN A 86 28.95 0.67 -10.62
N GLY A 87 29.05 -0.57 -11.12
CA GLY A 87 29.32 -1.75 -10.30
C GLY A 87 28.14 -2.14 -9.40
N ARG A 88 26.92 -1.73 -9.73
CA ARG A 88 25.72 -1.98 -8.90
C ARG A 88 24.84 -3.08 -9.49
N ALA A 89 24.35 -3.96 -8.62
CA ALA A 89 23.28 -4.90 -8.90
C ALA A 89 22.11 -4.59 -7.97
N GLU A 90 21.04 -4.06 -8.54
CA GLU A 90 19.80 -3.74 -7.82
C GLU A 90 18.79 -4.88 -7.97
N PHE A 91 18.27 -5.36 -6.83
CA PHE A 91 17.30 -6.43 -6.71
C PHE A 91 16.06 -5.89 -5.99
N ASP A 92 14.93 -5.88 -6.68
CA ASP A 92 13.62 -5.66 -6.08
C ASP A 92 12.99 -7.03 -5.77
N TYR A 93 12.78 -7.29 -4.49
CA TYR A 93 12.18 -8.52 -3.99
C TYR A 93 10.97 -8.25 -3.10
N SER A 94 10.29 -7.12 -3.33
CA SER A 94 9.08 -6.72 -2.62
C SER A 94 7.99 -7.80 -2.67
N SER A 95 7.88 -8.53 -3.79
CA SER A 95 6.89 -9.61 -3.97
C SER A 95 7.10 -10.81 -3.05
N PHE A 96 8.26 -10.93 -2.40
CA PHE A 96 8.61 -12.04 -1.53
C PHE A 96 8.34 -11.75 -0.04
N TYR A 97 7.88 -10.53 0.28
CA TYR A 97 7.68 -10.09 1.66
C TYR A 97 6.25 -9.58 1.85
N GLU A 98 5.57 -10.11 2.87
CA GLU A 98 4.29 -9.59 3.30
C GLU A 98 4.48 -8.43 4.29
N GLN A 99 3.50 -7.53 4.33
CA GLN A 99 3.51 -6.40 5.23
C GLN A 99 3.63 -6.87 6.70
N GLY A 100 4.65 -6.36 7.40
CA GLY A 100 4.96 -6.75 8.79
C GLY A 100 6.16 -7.70 8.92
N GLN A 101 6.66 -8.25 7.81
CA GLN A 101 7.95 -8.91 7.78
C GLN A 101 9.07 -7.87 7.66
N ALA A 102 10.18 -8.06 8.40
CA ALA A 102 11.37 -7.23 8.24
C ALA A 102 12.08 -7.64 6.93
N GLY A 103 12.21 -6.68 6.00
CA GLY A 103 12.94 -6.82 4.74
C GLY A 103 14.43 -6.58 4.87
#